data_AF-A0A1I1R9V9-F1
#
_entry.id   AF-A0A1I1R9V9-F1
#
_cell.length_a   1.000
_cell.length_b   1.000
_cell.length_c   1.000
_cell.angle_alpha   90.00
_cell.angle_beta   90.00
_cell.angle_gamma   90.00
#
_symmetry.space_group_name_H-M   'P 1'
#
loop_
_entity.id
_entity.type
_entity.pdbx_description
1 polymer ?
#
loop_
_entity_poly.entity_id
_entity_poly.type
_entity_poly.pdbx_seq_one_letter_code
_entity_poly.pdbx_strand_id
1 'polypeptide(L)' 'MTMKPQQIVKLLMKNGFVKKRKNGTSHLIMYNKNKNISVPVPIHGGKESRKTQF' A
#
# COMPACT_ATOMS: atom_id res chain seq x y z
N MET A 1 16.77 -8.27 -1.53
CA MET A 1 16.50 -6.83 -1.35
C MET A 1 15.07 -6.65 -0.88
N THR A 2 14.85 -6.26 0.37
CA THR A 2 13.50 -6.05 0.91
C THR A 2 13.06 -4.62 0.64
N MET A 3 12.08 -4.44 -0.26
CA MET A 3 11.50 -3.13 -0.54
C MET A 3 10.78 -2.61 0.70
N LYS A 4 11.13 -1.40 1.14
CA LYS A 4 10.42 -0.75 2.24
C LYS A 4 9.00 -0.40 1.78
N PRO A 5 7.97 -0.51 2.63
CA PRO A 5 6.60 -0.20 2.21
C PRO A 5 6.42 1.26 1.74
N GLN A 6 7.25 2.16 2.24
CA GLN A 6 7.34 3.55 1.77
C GLN A 6 7.75 3.66 0.29
N GLN A 7 8.62 2.77 -0.20
CA GLN A 7 9.02 2.74 -1.61
C GLN A 7 7.87 2.25 -2.50
N ILE A 8 7.09 1.27 -2.02
CA ILE A 8 5.90 0.77 -2.72
C ILE A 8 4.87 1.88 -2.86
N VAL A 9 4.62 2.65 -1.79
CA VAL A 9 3.72 3.82 -1.86
C VAL A 9 4.22 4.86 -2.88
N LYS A 10 5.52 5.18 -2.89
CA LYS A 10 6.10 6.12 -3.86
C LYS A 10 5.94 5.62 -5.30
N LEU A 11 6.17 4.33 -5.54
CA LEU A 11 6.00 3.73 -6.86
C LEU A 11 4.54 3.79 -7.32
N LEU A 12 3.60 3.44 -6.44
CA LEU A 12 2.17 3.52 -6.72
C LEU A 12 1.75 4.97 -7.01
N MET A 13 2.25 5.95 -6.25
CA MET A 13 1.99 7.37 -6.53
C MET A 13 2.50 7.79 -7.91
N LYS A 14 3.71 7.35 -8.31
CA LYS A 14 4.25 7.60 -9.66
C LYS A 14 3.39 6.98 -10.77
N ASN A 15 2.69 5.88 -10.47
CA ASN A 15 1.79 5.19 -11.39
C ASN A 15 0.34 5.74 -11.36
N GLY A 16 0.11 6.90 -10.75
CA GLY A 16 -1.20 7.55 -10.72
C GLY A 16 -2.14 7.03 -9.62
N PHE A 17 -1.63 6.29 -8.62
CA PHE A 17 -2.41 5.95 -7.44
C PHE A 17 -2.38 7.09 -6.42
N VAL A 18 -3.55 7.47 -5.93
CA VAL A 18 -3.72 8.46 -4.87
C VAL A 18 -4.05 7.78 -3.55
N LYS A 19 -3.68 8.40 -2.43
CA LYS A 19 -4.03 7.90 -1.10
C LYS A 19 -5.52 8.18 -0.87
N LYS A 20 -6.34 7.13 -0.67
CA LYS A 20 -7.78 7.28 -0.46
C LYS A 20 -8.12 7.37 1.02
N ARG A 21 -7.74 6.34 1.80
CA ARG A 21 -7.95 6.31 3.25
C ARG A 21 -6.99 5.32 3.90
N LYS A 22 -6.68 5.51 5.19
CA LYS A 22 -6.13 4.43 6.02
C LYS A 22 -7.29 3.57 6.51
N ASN A 23 -7.29 2.28 6.18
CA ASN A 23 -8.19 1.32 6.82
C ASN A 23 -7.45 0.81 8.06
N GLY A 24 -7.67 1.48 9.19
CA GLY A 24 -7.01 1.16 10.46
C GLY A 24 -5.54 1.62 10.56
N THR A 25 -4.88 1.16 11.62
CA THR A 25 -3.52 1.55 12.02
C THR A 25 -2.40 1.00 11.12
N SER A 26 -2.70 -0.01 10.27
CA SER A 26 -1.65 -0.77 9.56
C SER A 26 -1.75 -0.78 8.03
N HIS A 27 -2.90 -0.46 7.43
CA HIS A 27 -3.10 -0.53 5.98
C HIS A 27 -3.52 0.82 5.38
N LEU A 28 -2.81 1.24 4.33
CA LEU A 28 -3.13 2.40 3.49
C LEU A 28 -3.81 1.93 2.22
N ILE A 29 -5.05 2.35 1.99
CA ILE A 29 -5.70 2.12 0.71
C ILE A 29 -5.27 3.20 -0.27
N MET A 30 -4.65 2.75 -1.35
CA MET A 30 -4.36 3.56 -2.52
C MET A 30 -5.41 3.29 -3.58
N TYR A 31 -5.84 4.33 -4.29
CA TYR A 31 -6.86 4.25 -5.33
C TYR A 31 -6.32 4.86 -6.60
N ASN A 32 -6.47 4.17 -7.72
CA ASN A 32 -6.14 4.70 -9.04
C ASN A 32 -7.44 5.08 -9.75
N LYS A 33 -7.61 6.38 -10.01
CA LYS A 33 -8.80 6.89 -10.73
C LYS A 33 -8.82 6.44 -12.20
N ASN A 34 -7.65 6.27 -12.82
CA ASN A 34 -7.55 5.90 -14.23
C ASN A 34 -7.92 4.43 -14.46
N LYS A 35 -7.61 3.55 -13.50
CA LYS A 35 -7.93 2.11 -13.59
C LYS A 35 -9.16 1.73 -12.78
N ASN A 36 -9.69 2.65 -11.98
CA ASN A 36 -10.73 2.42 -10.98
C ASN A 36 -10.41 1.30 -9.97
N ILE A 37 -9.12 1.06 -9.70
CA ILE A 37 -8.64 -0.03 -8.82
C ILE A 37 -8.25 0.57 -7.45
N SER A 38 -8.62 -0.14 -6.38
CA SER A 38 -8.12 0.14 -5.02
C SER A 38 -7.14 -0.96 -4.59
N VAL A 39 -5.98 -0.57 -4.08
CA VAL A 39 -4.92 -1.47 -3.59
C VAL A 39 -4.62 -1.14 -2.13
N PRO A 40 -4.78 -2.08 -1.19
CA PRO A 40 -4.29 -1.92 0.17
C PRO A 40 -2.77 -2.12 0.23
N VAL A 41 -2.06 -1.18 0.85
CA VAL A 41 -0.62 -1.20 1.04
C VAL A 41 -0.32 -1.21 2.54
N PRO A 42 0.44 -2.18 3.06
CA PRO A 42 0.85 -2.17 4.46
C PRO A 42 1.80 -1.00 4.70
N ILE A 43 1.53 -0.16 5.69
CA ILE A 43 2.37 1.02 6.02
C ILE A 43 2.99 0.92 7.41
N HIS A 44 2.64 -0.09 8.20
CA HIS A 44 3.23 -0.33 9.52
C HIS A 44 4.47 -1.21 9.39
N GLY A 45 5.63 -0.57 9.20
CA GLY A 45 6.94 -1.23 9.11
C GLY A 45 7.57 -1.59 10.46
N GLY A 46 6.79 -2.11 11.41
CA GLY A 46 7.27 -2.35 12.79
C GLY A 46 7.43 -3.81 13.20
N LYS A 47 6.55 -4.72 12.76
CA LYS A 47 6.63 -6.14 13.14
C LYS A 47 6.16 -7.00 11.97
N GLU A 48 7.10 -7.80 11.48
CA GLU A 48 6.91 -9.06 10.76
C GLU A 48 5.46 -9.36 10.34
N SER A 49 5.10 -8.93 9.13
CA SER A 49 3.86 -9.37 8.50
C SER A 49 4.09 -10.81 8.06
N ARG A 50 3.65 -11.79 8.86
CA ARG A 50 3.57 -13.18 8.41
C ARG A 50 2.80 -13.21 7.10
N LYS A 51 3.41 -13.78 6.06
CA LYS A 51 2.71 -14.24 4.87
C LYS A 51 1.56 -15.12 5.33
N THR A 52 0.33 -14.71 5.10
CA THR A 52 -0.76 -15.67 4.98
C THR A 52 -1.24 -15.59 3.54
N GLN A 53 -0.81 -16.60 2.81
CA GLN A 53 -1.17 -16.97 1.46
C GLN A 53 -2.39 -17.88 1.60
N PHE A 54 -3.57 -17.42 1.20
CA PHE A 54 -4.73 -18.25 0.85
C PHE A 54 -5.54 -17.51 -0.21
#